data_AF-Q91YB9-F1
#
_entry.id   AF-Q91YB9-F1
#
_cell.length_a   1.000
_cell.length_b   1.000
_cell.length_c   1.000
_cell.angle_alpha   90.00
_cell.angle_beta   90.00
_cell.angle_gamma   90.00
#
_symmetry.space_group_name_H-M   'P 1'
#
loop_
_entity.id
_entity.type
_entity.pdbx_description
1 polymer ?
#
loop_
_entity_poly.entity_id
_entity_poly.type
_entity_poly.pdbx_seq_one_letter_code
_entity_poly.pdbx_strand_id
1 'polypeptide(L)'
;CSEEMEEKAGLLLKEEMARHALLRESWEAAQEAWAHGRHKLTLPPGFKAQHGVAVMVYTNSSNTLYWELNQAVRTGGRSRELYMRHFPFKALHFYLTRALQLLRGTGGCSREAGEVVFRGVSSLHFEPKRLGDSVRLGQFASSSVDERVARRFGNATFFNLRT
;
A
#
# COMPACT_ATOMS: atom_id res chain seq x y z
N CYS A 1 1.61 -12.98 13.92
CA CYS A 1 0.23 -13.35 13.50
C CYS A 1 0.07 -13.44 11.98
N SER A 2 1.14 -13.57 11.18
CA SER A 2 1.01 -13.65 9.72
C SER A 2 0.17 -14.87 9.29
N GLU A 3 0.44 -16.04 9.86
CA GLU A 3 -0.30 -17.28 9.56
C GLU A 3 -1.79 -17.15 9.91
N GLU A 4 -2.10 -16.70 11.12
CA GLU A 4 -3.49 -16.47 11.55
C GLU A 4 -4.23 -15.46 10.65
N MET A 5 -3.54 -14.40 10.22
CA MET A 5 -4.14 -13.43 9.30
C MET A 5 -4.32 -14.00 7.90
N GLU A 6 -3.44 -14.88 7.42
CA GLU A 6 -3.64 -15.58 6.14
C GLU A 6 -4.92 -16.43 6.13
N GLU A 7 -5.26 -17.06 7.26
CA GLU A 7 -6.48 -17.85 7.41
C GLU A 7 -7.73 -16.96 7.44
N LYS A 8 -7.68 -15.84 8.17
CA LYS A 8 -8.84 -14.96 8.38
C LYS A 8 -9.08 -13.94 7.26
N ALA A 9 -8.02 -13.51 6.56
CA ALA A 9 -8.09 -12.42 5.59
C ALA A 9 -9.01 -12.73 4.41
N GLY A 10 -9.17 -14.01 4.03
CA GLY A 10 -10.08 -14.38 2.95
C GLY A 10 -11.55 -14.08 3.28
N LEU A 11 -11.99 -14.35 4.51
CA LEU A 11 -13.35 -14.03 4.96
C LEU A 11 -13.54 -12.52 5.11
N LEU A 12 -12.57 -11.85 5.74
CA LEU A 12 -12.58 -10.40 5.91
C LEU A 12 -12.68 -9.69 4.55
N LEU A 13 -11.90 -10.12 3.56
CA LEU A 13 -11.94 -9.52 2.23
C LEU A 13 -13.31 -9.67 1.56
N LYS A 14 -13.98 -10.82 1.72
CA LYS A 14 -15.35 -11.01 1.20
C LYS A 14 -16.32 -10.03 1.85
N GLU A 15 -16.22 -9.82 3.16
CA GLU A 15 -17.05 -8.83 3.86
C GLU A 15 -16.76 -7.40 3.43
N GLU A 16 -15.48 -7.06 3.23
CA GLU A 16 -15.05 -5.74 2.76
C GLU A 16 -15.60 -5.46 1.36
N MET A 17 -15.46 -6.41 0.42
CA MET A 17 -16.00 -6.30 -0.93
C MET A 17 -17.53 -6.22 -0.96
N ALA A 18 -18.21 -6.94 -0.05
CA ALA A 18 -19.68 -6.86 0.05
C ALA A 18 -20.18 -5.48 0.50
N ARG A 19 -19.36 -4.74 1.26
CA ARG A 19 -19.71 -3.42 1.81
C ARG A 19 -19.10 -2.25 1.03
N HIS A 20 -18.23 -2.51 0.05
CA HIS A 20 -17.45 -1.49 -0.64
C HIS A 20 -17.36 -1.76 -2.15
N ALA A 21 -18.30 -1.20 -2.92
CA ALA A 21 -18.43 -1.47 -4.36
C ALA A 21 -17.13 -1.22 -5.14
N LEU A 22 -16.45 -0.10 -4.88
CA LEU A 22 -15.19 0.24 -5.55
C LEU A 22 -14.07 -0.77 -5.27
N LEU A 23 -14.04 -1.33 -4.06
CA LEU A 23 -13.05 -2.34 -3.69
C LEU A 23 -13.34 -3.63 -4.45
N ARG A 24 -14.61 -4.06 -4.47
CA ARG A 24 -15.05 -5.26 -5.19
C ARG A 24 -14.68 -5.17 -6.66
N GLU A 25 -15.10 -4.11 -7.34
CA GLU A 25 -14.85 -3.91 -8.77
C GLU A 25 -13.35 -3.87 -9.08
N SER A 26 -12.58 -3.09 -8.29
CA SER A 26 -11.13 -3.01 -8.49
C SER A 26 -10.43 -4.34 -8.20
N TRP A 27 -10.90 -5.11 -7.23
CA TRP A 27 -10.31 -6.40 -6.85
C TRP A 27 -10.59 -7.48 -7.90
N GLU A 28 -11.83 -7.56 -8.39
CA GLU A 28 -12.24 -8.50 -9.45
C GLU A 28 -11.44 -8.24 -10.73
N ALA A 29 -11.38 -6.98 -11.19
CA ALA A 29 -10.59 -6.60 -12.36
C ALA A 29 -9.09 -6.91 -12.19
N ALA A 30 -8.53 -6.62 -11.00
CA ALA A 30 -7.14 -6.93 -10.71
C ALA A 30 -6.87 -8.44 -10.63
N GLN A 31 -7.84 -9.24 -10.16
CA GLN A 31 -7.73 -10.70 -10.12
C GLN A 31 -7.69 -11.30 -11.53
N GLU A 32 -8.54 -10.82 -12.43
CA GLU A 32 -8.51 -11.22 -13.84
C GLU A 32 -7.18 -10.84 -14.50
N ALA A 33 -6.73 -9.60 -14.33
CA ALA A 33 -5.47 -9.14 -14.90
C ALA A 33 -4.26 -9.91 -14.33
N TRP A 34 -4.29 -10.24 -13.03
CA TRP A 34 -3.27 -11.08 -12.39
C TRP A 34 -3.23 -12.49 -12.99
N ALA A 35 -4.39 -13.12 -13.24
CA ALA A 35 -4.46 -14.45 -13.83
C ALA A 35 -3.78 -14.50 -15.22
N HIS A 36 -3.96 -13.44 -16.02
CA HIS A 36 -3.32 -13.33 -17.33
C HIS A 36 -1.82 -13.02 -17.24
N GLY A 37 -1.37 -12.24 -16.26
CA GLY A 37 0.02 -11.79 -16.17
C GLY A 37 0.97 -12.70 -15.37
N ARG A 38 0.45 -13.46 -14.40
CA ARG A 38 1.26 -14.14 -13.38
C ARG A 38 2.28 -15.15 -13.91
N HIS A 39 2.02 -15.77 -15.06
CA HIS A 39 2.89 -16.81 -15.61
C HIS A 39 4.23 -16.27 -16.10
N LYS A 40 4.34 -14.95 -16.28
CA LYS A 40 5.58 -14.26 -16.70
C LYS A 40 6.46 -13.82 -15.54
N LEU A 41 6.03 -14.05 -14.29
CA LEU A 41 6.68 -13.52 -13.10
C LEU A 41 7.34 -14.63 -12.28
N THR A 42 8.55 -14.37 -11.81
CA THR A 42 9.18 -15.16 -10.74
C THR A 42 8.87 -14.51 -9.40
N LEU A 43 8.16 -15.22 -8.53
CA LEU A 43 7.68 -14.71 -7.26
C LEU A 43 8.37 -15.40 -6.08
N PRO A 44 8.60 -14.69 -4.95
CA PRO A 44 9.28 -15.28 -3.80
C PRO A 44 8.40 -16.36 -3.13
N PRO A 45 9.02 -17.29 -2.37
CA PRO A 45 8.28 -18.31 -1.62
C PRO A 45 7.19 -17.71 -0.72
N GLY A 46 6.01 -18.33 -0.70
CA GLY A 46 4.87 -17.84 0.08
C GLY A 46 4.11 -16.66 -0.55
N PHE A 47 4.53 -16.16 -1.71
CA PHE A 47 3.78 -15.13 -2.43
C PHE A 47 2.54 -15.73 -3.12
N LYS A 48 1.36 -15.47 -2.56
CA LYS A 48 0.06 -15.92 -3.05
C LYS A 48 -0.56 -14.91 -4.03
N ALA A 49 -1.57 -15.35 -4.78
CA ALA A 49 -2.26 -14.51 -5.75
C ALA A 49 -2.86 -13.23 -5.13
N GLN A 50 -3.42 -13.32 -3.92
CA GLN A 50 -4.01 -12.20 -3.20
C GLN A 50 -3.00 -11.07 -2.93
N HIS A 51 -1.72 -11.39 -2.74
CA HIS A 51 -0.66 -10.39 -2.59
C HIS A 51 -0.46 -9.60 -3.88
N GLY A 52 -0.39 -10.30 -5.01
CA GLY A 52 -0.26 -9.67 -6.34
C GLY A 52 -1.46 -8.80 -6.69
N VAL A 53 -2.66 -9.33 -6.45
CA VAL A 53 -3.92 -8.59 -6.66
C VAL A 53 -3.95 -7.33 -5.78
N ALA A 54 -3.60 -7.42 -4.49
CA ALA A 54 -3.56 -6.25 -3.61
C ALA A 54 -2.59 -5.16 -4.09
N VAL A 55 -1.43 -5.53 -4.64
CA VAL A 55 -0.48 -4.59 -5.26
C VAL A 55 -1.13 -3.92 -6.48
N MET A 56 -1.70 -4.70 -7.39
CA MET A 56 -2.37 -4.17 -8.59
C MET A 56 -3.50 -3.21 -8.24
N VAL A 57 -4.32 -3.56 -7.25
CA VAL A 57 -5.39 -2.72 -6.70
C VAL A 57 -4.83 -1.39 -6.17
N TYR A 58 -3.75 -1.42 -5.38
CA TYR A 58 -3.15 -0.22 -4.82
C TYR A 58 -2.51 0.69 -5.89
N THR A 59 -1.96 0.12 -6.96
CA THR A 59 -1.32 0.87 -8.04
C THR A 59 -2.27 1.33 -9.14
N ASN A 60 -3.55 0.95 -9.08
CA ASN A 60 -4.52 1.30 -10.10
C ASN A 60 -4.88 2.79 -10.03
N SER A 61 -4.33 3.58 -10.96
CA SER A 61 -4.61 5.01 -11.05
C SER A 61 -5.96 5.36 -11.67
N SER A 62 -6.70 4.38 -12.21
CA SER A 62 -8.02 4.62 -12.81
C SER A 62 -9.13 4.76 -11.76
N ASN A 63 -8.83 4.58 -10.47
CA ASN A 63 -9.76 4.82 -9.38
C ASN A 63 -9.08 5.45 -8.14
N THR A 64 -9.90 5.78 -7.14
CA THR A 64 -9.49 6.48 -5.91
C THR A 64 -9.17 5.55 -4.74
N LEU A 65 -9.17 4.23 -4.93
CA LEU A 65 -9.13 3.29 -3.81
C LEU A 65 -7.80 3.35 -3.03
N TYR A 66 -6.68 3.58 -3.70
CA TYR A 66 -5.40 3.81 -3.02
C TYR A 66 -5.44 5.03 -2.08
N TRP A 67 -6.20 6.06 -2.48
CA TRP A 67 -6.39 7.27 -1.68
C TRP A 67 -7.26 6.96 -0.48
N GLU A 68 -8.39 6.26 -0.67
CA GLU A 68 -9.30 5.85 0.42
C GLU A 68 -8.62 4.95 1.45
N LEU A 69 -7.83 3.96 1.00
CA LEU A 69 -7.00 3.13 1.87
C LEU A 69 -6.04 3.99 2.69
N ASN A 70 -5.30 4.89 2.05
CA ASN A 70 -4.33 5.73 2.74
C ASN A 70 -4.99 6.72 3.71
N GLN A 71 -6.19 7.22 3.40
CA GLN A 71 -7.00 8.03 4.33
C GLN A 71 -7.40 7.20 5.56
N ALA A 72 -7.93 6.00 5.34
CA ALA A 72 -8.33 5.10 6.42
C ALA A 72 -7.15 4.69 7.29
N VAL A 73 -5.96 4.43 6.72
CA VAL A 73 -4.76 4.07 7.49
C VAL A 73 -4.28 5.25 8.35
N ARG A 74 -4.37 6.48 7.83
CA ARG A 74 -3.95 7.68 8.57
C ARG A 74 -4.80 7.94 9.82
N THR A 75 -6.08 7.58 9.79
CA THR A 75 -7.04 7.88 10.86
C THR A 75 -7.43 6.67 11.71
N GLY A 76 -7.31 5.45 11.16
CA GLY A 76 -7.80 4.22 11.76
C GLY A 76 -6.99 3.69 12.93
N GLY A 77 -5.76 4.19 13.14
CA GLY A 77 -4.87 3.77 14.22
C GLY A 77 -5.05 4.49 15.57
N ARG A 78 -6.10 5.32 15.73
CA ARG A 78 -6.30 6.14 16.95
C ARG A 78 -6.60 5.31 18.20
N SER A 79 -7.31 4.19 18.06
CA SER A 79 -7.54 3.22 19.13
C SER A 79 -7.88 1.85 18.55
N ARG A 80 -7.73 0.79 19.35
CA ARG A 80 -8.13 -0.57 18.94
C ARG A 80 -9.62 -0.65 18.62
N GLU A 81 -10.46 0.02 19.40
CA GLU A 81 -11.90 0.03 19.16
C GLU A 81 -12.25 0.69 17.83
N LEU A 82 -11.68 1.87 17.56
CA LEU A 82 -11.89 2.58 16.30
C LEU A 82 -11.42 1.74 15.11
N TYR A 83 -10.26 1.09 15.22
CA TYR A 83 -9.76 0.19 14.21
C TYR A 83 -10.74 -0.98 13.95
N MET A 84 -11.17 -1.67 15.01
CA MET A 84 -12.05 -2.83 14.88
C MET A 84 -13.40 -2.45 14.26
N ARG A 85 -14.00 -1.34 14.70
CA ARG A 85 -15.33 -0.91 14.27
C ARG A 85 -15.36 -0.19 12.92
N HIS A 86 -14.36 0.66 12.63
CA HIS A 86 -14.46 1.61 11.51
C HIS A 86 -13.42 1.43 10.42
N PHE A 87 -12.34 0.67 10.63
CA PHE A 87 -11.35 0.47 9.57
C PHE A 87 -11.90 -0.50 8.50
N PRO A 88 -12.14 -0.06 7.25
CA PRO A 88 -12.90 -0.84 6.27
C PRO A 88 -12.02 -1.72 5.37
N PHE A 89 -10.70 -1.71 5.55
CA PHE A 89 -9.74 -2.36 4.64
C PHE A 89 -8.77 -3.28 5.37
N LYS A 90 -9.22 -4.05 6.37
CA LYS A 90 -8.36 -4.92 7.19
C LYS A 90 -7.62 -5.95 6.32
N ALA A 91 -8.33 -6.66 5.45
CA ALA A 91 -7.76 -7.67 4.59
C ALA A 91 -6.93 -7.06 3.46
N LEU A 92 -7.44 -6.02 2.78
CA LEU A 92 -6.66 -5.32 1.75
C LEU A 92 -5.34 -4.78 2.32
N HIS A 93 -5.38 -4.12 3.47
CA HIS A 93 -4.19 -3.63 4.16
C HIS A 93 -3.23 -4.77 4.48
N PHE A 94 -3.72 -5.87 5.05
CA PHE A 94 -2.90 -7.05 5.35
C PHE A 94 -2.22 -7.61 4.11
N TYR A 95 -2.97 -7.90 3.04
CA TYR A 95 -2.41 -8.49 1.83
C TYR A 95 -1.38 -7.57 1.16
N LEU A 96 -1.64 -6.26 1.13
CA LEU A 96 -0.68 -5.30 0.58
C LEU A 96 0.59 -5.22 1.44
N THR A 97 0.47 -5.12 2.77
CA THR A 97 1.61 -5.15 3.67
C THR A 97 2.43 -6.43 3.49
N ARG A 98 1.76 -7.59 3.43
CA ARG A 98 2.42 -8.89 3.30
C ARG A 98 3.09 -9.05 1.94
N ALA A 99 2.47 -8.55 0.87
CA ALA A 99 3.07 -8.52 -0.46
C ALA A 99 4.42 -7.80 -0.46
N LEU A 100 4.46 -6.58 0.07
CA LEU A 100 5.68 -5.77 0.14
C LEU A 100 6.76 -6.44 1.01
N GLN A 101 6.38 -7.04 2.13
CA GLN A 101 7.31 -7.79 2.98
C GLN A 101 7.95 -8.98 2.26
N LEU A 102 7.15 -9.74 1.49
CA LEU A 102 7.62 -10.89 0.74
C LEU A 102 8.50 -10.48 -0.44
N LEU A 103 8.14 -9.42 -1.16
CA LEU A 103 8.93 -8.88 -2.28
C LEU A 103 10.28 -8.33 -1.83
N ARG A 104 10.35 -7.74 -0.63
CA ARG A 104 11.61 -7.31 -0.03
C ARG A 104 12.51 -8.47 0.37
N GLY A 105 11.94 -9.64 0.68
CA GLY A 105 12.69 -10.82 1.13
C GLY A 105 13.30 -10.69 2.54
N THR A 106 14.28 -11.56 2.84
CA THR A 106 14.95 -11.68 4.15
C THR A 106 15.99 -10.59 4.43
N GLY A 107 16.30 -9.73 3.45
CA GLY A 107 17.33 -8.68 3.56
C GLY A 107 17.02 -7.55 4.54
N GLY A 108 15.87 -7.56 5.22
CA GLY A 108 15.49 -6.51 6.17
C GLY A 108 15.42 -5.12 5.52
N CYS A 109 15.49 -4.06 6.33
CA CYS A 109 16.02 -2.80 5.80
C CYS A 109 17.52 -3.04 5.66
N SER A 110 17.98 -3.36 4.44
CA SER A 110 19.41 -3.52 4.17
C SER A 110 20.13 -2.28 4.69
N ARG A 111 21.30 -2.46 5.33
CA ARG A 111 22.17 -1.33 5.72
C ARG A 111 22.83 -0.68 4.49
N GLU A 112 22.63 -1.26 3.31
CA GLU A 112 23.01 -0.66 2.04
C GLU A 112 22.22 0.61 1.79
N ALA A 113 22.82 1.52 1.04
CA ALA A 113 22.15 2.74 0.62
C ALA A 113 20.91 2.38 -0.19
N GLY A 114 19.73 2.56 0.39
CA GLY A 114 18.44 2.40 -0.29
C GLY A 114 18.35 3.19 -1.60
N GLU A 115 17.34 2.90 -2.40
CA GLU A 115 17.13 3.58 -3.67
C GLU A 115 16.70 5.03 -3.43
N VAL A 116 17.18 5.94 -4.28
CA VAL A 116 16.71 7.33 -4.27
C VAL A 116 15.41 7.41 -5.07
N VAL A 117 14.36 7.86 -4.41
CA VAL A 117 13.01 7.95 -4.97
C VAL A 117 12.38 9.29 -4.61
N PHE A 118 11.45 9.71 -5.47
CA PHE A 118 10.80 11.01 -5.39
C PHE A 118 9.30 10.85 -5.16
N ARG A 119 8.72 11.79 -4.40
CA ARG A 119 7.27 11.84 -4.17
C ARG A 119 6.79 13.29 -4.16
N GLY A 120 5.92 13.62 -5.10
CA GLY A 120 5.19 14.89 -5.12
C GLY A 120 3.90 14.82 -4.30
N VAL A 121 3.56 15.93 -3.64
CA VAL A 121 2.27 16.14 -2.98
C VAL A 121 1.70 17.48 -3.43
N SER A 122 0.43 17.49 -3.82
CA SER A 122 -0.21 18.64 -4.47
C SER A 122 -0.74 19.70 -3.52
N SER A 123 -1.29 19.34 -2.36
CA SER A 123 -2.05 20.27 -1.51
C SER A 123 -1.56 20.42 -0.08
N LEU A 124 -0.58 19.60 0.35
CA LEU A 124 -0.07 19.62 1.71
C LEU A 124 1.37 20.14 1.73
N HIS A 125 1.62 21.09 2.63
CA HIS A 125 2.94 21.60 2.99
C HIS A 125 3.40 20.92 4.27
N PHE A 126 4.34 19.99 4.16
CA PHE A 126 4.93 19.31 5.32
C PHE A 126 6.14 20.10 5.79
N GLU A 127 6.11 20.55 7.04
CA GLU A 127 7.21 21.25 7.67
C GLU A 127 7.64 20.48 8.93
N PRO A 128 8.90 19.99 8.98
CA PRO A 128 9.42 19.40 10.20
C PRO A 128 9.57 20.49 11.27
N LYS A 129 9.36 20.15 12.54
CA LYS A 129 9.53 21.12 13.63
C LYS A 129 10.99 21.57 13.73
N ARG A 130 11.93 20.65 13.50
CA ARG A 130 13.38 20.91 13.42
C ARG A 130 14.04 20.05 12.35
N LEU A 131 15.15 20.53 11.83
CA LEU A 131 16.04 19.73 10.99
C LEU A 131 16.54 18.52 11.78
N GLY A 132 16.52 17.35 11.14
CA GLY A 132 16.90 16.07 11.76
C GLY A 132 15.77 15.35 12.50
N ASP A 133 14.56 15.93 12.58
CA ASP A 133 13.41 15.23 13.16
C ASP A 133 13.07 13.96 12.35
N SER A 134 12.78 12.88 13.07
CA SER A 134 12.32 11.63 12.45
C SER A 134 10.88 11.77 11.97
N VAL A 135 10.67 11.53 10.68
CA VAL A 135 9.34 11.60 10.04
C VAL A 135 8.86 10.19 9.70
N ARG A 136 7.61 9.87 10.05
CA ARG A 136 6.93 8.63 9.65
C ARG A 136 5.60 8.97 9.00
N LEU A 137 5.41 8.55 7.75
CA LEU A 137 4.16 8.77 7.02
C LEU A 137 3.01 7.90 7.56
N GLY A 138 3.33 6.71 8.08
CA GLY A 138 2.37 5.78 8.70
C GLY A 138 1.50 5.01 7.71
N GLN A 139 1.03 5.68 6.67
CA GLN A 139 0.34 5.12 5.50
C GLN A 139 1.33 4.55 4.46
N PHE A 140 0.79 3.86 3.45
CA PHE A 140 1.56 3.56 2.25
C PHE A 140 1.85 4.85 1.47
N ALA A 141 3.05 4.94 0.90
CA ALA A 141 3.52 6.12 0.22
C ALA A 141 4.15 5.73 -1.11
N SER A 142 3.39 5.87 -2.19
CA SER A 142 3.92 5.67 -3.54
C SER A 142 4.98 6.73 -3.86
N SER A 143 6.04 6.31 -4.51
CA SER A 143 7.16 7.13 -4.97
C SER A 143 7.60 6.65 -6.36
N SER A 144 8.48 7.40 -7.02
CA SER A 144 9.04 7.04 -8.31
C SER A 144 10.53 7.34 -8.34
N VAL A 145 11.30 6.47 -9.01
CA VAL A 145 12.71 6.76 -9.35
C VAL A 145 12.82 7.90 -10.37
N ASP A 146 11.77 8.14 -11.16
CA ASP A 146 11.70 9.26 -12.09
C ASP A 146 11.06 10.49 -11.42
N GLU A 147 11.88 11.50 -11.18
CA GLU A 147 11.46 12.78 -10.62
C GLU A 147 10.31 13.41 -11.43
N ARG A 148 10.32 13.26 -12.76
CA ARG A 148 9.28 13.82 -13.65
C ARG A 148 7.94 13.16 -13.41
N VAL A 149 7.91 11.86 -13.10
CA VAL A 149 6.69 11.15 -12.72
C VAL A 149 6.20 11.67 -11.38
N ALA A 150 7.09 11.82 -10.39
CA ALA A 150 6.72 12.30 -9.06
C ALA A 150 6.16 13.74 -9.09
N ARG A 151 6.71 14.63 -9.93
CA ARG A 151 6.23 16.02 -10.07
C ARG A 151 4.80 16.14 -10.60
N ARG A 152 4.31 15.15 -11.35
CA ARG A 152 2.91 15.11 -11.82
C ARG A 152 1.90 15.01 -10.66
N PHE A 153 2.34 14.51 -9.50
CA PHE A 153 1.52 14.41 -8.29
C PHE A 153 1.55 15.69 -7.43
N GLY A 154 2.33 16.69 -7.83
CA GLY A 154 2.37 18.00 -7.20
C GLY A 154 3.74 18.41 -6.66
N ASN A 155 3.84 19.68 -6.28
CA ASN A 155 5.06 20.33 -5.83
C ASN A 155 4.89 21.17 -4.55
N ALA A 156 3.72 21.11 -3.89
CA ALA A 156 3.50 21.80 -2.62
C ALA A 156 4.44 21.28 -1.53
N THR A 157 4.62 19.97 -1.48
CA THR A 157 5.78 19.33 -0.86
C THR A 157 6.38 18.33 -1.83
N PHE A 158 7.69 18.34 -1.98
CA PHE A 158 8.41 17.41 -2.82
C PHE A 158 9.45 16.66 -1.98
N PHE A 159 9.23 15.35 -1.79
CA PHE A 159 10.13 14.52 -1.02
C PHE A 159 11.21 13.92 -1.91
N ASN A 160 12.46 14.04 -1.48
CA ASN A 160 13.59 13.23 -1.93
C ASN A 160 13.88 12.22 -0.81
N LEU A 161 13.60 10.94 -1.09
CA LEU A 161 13.66 9.86 -0.11
C LEU A 161 14.76 8.89 -0.49
N ARG A 162 15.41 8.31 0.52
CA ARG A 162 16.23 7.12 0.38
C ARG A 162 15.53 5.98 1.13
N THR A 163 15.13 4.93 0.41
CA THR A 163 14.28 3.84 0.94
C THR A 163 14.90 2.46 0.80
#